data_AF-A0A9X1ILH2-F1
#
_entry.id   AF-A0A9X1ILH2-F1
#
_cell.length_a   1.000
_cell.length_b   1.000
_cell.length_c   1.000
_cell.angle_alpha   90.00
_cell.angle_beta   90.00
_cell.angle_gamma   90.00
#
_symmetry.space_group_name_H-M   'P 1'
#
loop_
_entity.id
_entity.type
_entity.pdbx_description
1 polymer ?
#
loop_
_entity_poly.entity_id
_entity_poly.type
_entity_poly.pdbx_seq_one_letter_code
_entity_poly.pdbx_strand_id
1 'polypeptide(L)'
;MKTTVHTLLRECGLATGGSSYWRMVASLIRLSRVAYCDLGAIGGNRTRIRTGEQLLRVSIPEAGEGEEGITLVLNAKLTQIVLRQGADADGFFVDMGEVRRLRDGARIVHFRLSARVTAGSAQTIPVTELVEWAYGPSPCSPSAACNRRKRAAASLMQVGTLPGWIVGEAKAYSKAHKTPPESDAFCVYRLHTGETKEALDNRIPLRAFTATTNKG
;
A
#
# COMPACT_ATOMS: atom_id res chain seq x y z
N MET A 1 21.23 5.37 11.00
CA MET A 1 21.26 3.93 11.31
C MET A 1 22.39 3.29 10.49
N LYS A 2 23.29 2.52 11.12
CA LYS A 2 24.26 1.65 10.40
C LYS A 2 23.69 0.24 10.32
N THR A 3 23.69 -0.37 9.13
CA THR A 3 23.24 -1.76 8.91
C THR A 3 24.01 -2.35 7.72
N THR A 4 23.74 -3.59 7.31
CA THR A 4 24.33 -4.19 6.10
C THR A 4 23.24 -4.46 5.06
N VAL A 5 23.61 -4.55 3.78
CA VAL A 5 22.68 -4.97 2.72
C VAL A 5 22.15 -6.39 2.99
N HIS A 6 22.98 -7.28 3.54
CA HIS A 6 22.57 -8.64 3.88
C HIS A 6 21.52 -8.67 5.00
N THR A 7 21.65 -7.81 6.01
CA THR A 7 20.64 -7.64 7.05
C THR A 7 19.32 -7.17 6.45
N LEU A 8 19.35 -6.16 5.57
CA LEU A 8 18.12 -5.69 4.90
C LEU A 8 17.48 -6.78 4.04
N LEU A 9 18.26 -7.56 3.28
CA LEU A 9 17.74 -8.68 2.50
C LEU A 9 17.02 -9.69 3.39
N ARG A 10 17.62 -10.06 4.53
CA ARG A 10 17.02 -10.98 5.50
C ARG A 10 15.70 -10.43 6.06
N GLU A 11 15.68 -9.18 6.50
CA GLU A 11 14.47 -8.53 7.03
C GLU A 11 13.36 -8.38 5.97
N CYS A 12 13.73 -8.24 4.70
CA CYS A 12 12.79 -8.26 3.59
C CYS A 12 12.34 -9.68 3.17
N GLY A 13 12.93 -10.74 3.74
CA GLY A 13 12.67 -12.12 3.35
C GLY A 13 13.22 -12.48 1.96
N LEU A 14 14.30 -11.81 1.53
CA LEU A 14 14.96 -12.01 0.25
C LEU A 14 16.21 -12.88 0.39
N ALA A 15 16.49 -13.69 -0.62
CA ALA A 15 17.68 -14.54 -0.64
C ALA A 15 18.98 -13.71 -0.66
N THR A 16 19.99 -14.12 0.11
CA THR A 16 21.27 -13.41 0.30
C THR A 16 22.31 -13.70 -0.80
N GLY A 17 21.89 -13.68 -2.07
CA GLY A 17 22.78 -13.86 -3.22
C GLY A 17 23.26 -12.54 -3.83
N GLY A 18 24.34 -12.59 -4.64
CA GLY A 18 24.91 -11.39 -5.28
C GLY A 18 23.91 -10.63 -6.17
N SER A 19 23.02 -11.32 -6.88
CA SER A 19 21.95 -10.67 -7.67
C SER A 19 20.96 -9.89 -6.79
N SER A 20 20.54 -10.46 -5.66
CA SER A 20 19.67 -9.79 -4.69
C SER A 20 20.35 -8.61 -4.02
N TYR A 21 21.64 -8.73 -3.71
CA TYR A 21 22.47 -7.64 -3.18
C TYR A 21 22.42 -6.43 -4.09
N TRP A 22 22.79 -6.59 -5.37
CA TRP A 22 22.80 -5.46 -6.32
C TRP A 22 21.41 -4.89 -6.59
N ARG A 23 20.36 -5.72 -6.58
CA ARG A 23 18.98 -5.25 -6.65
C ARG A 23 18.56 -4.41 -5.45
N MET A 24 18.99 -4.77 -4.25
CA MET A 24 18.75 -3.99 -3.04
C MET A 24 19.50 -2.66 -3.11
N VAL A 25 20.78 -2.67 -3.45
CA VAL A 25 21.60 -1.46 -3.67
C VAL A 25 20.93 -0.52 -4.68
N ALA A 26 20.55 -1.03 -5.86
CA ALA A 26 19.86 -0.25 -6.87
C ALA A 26 18.51 0.31 -6.39
N SER A 27 17.80 -0.43 -5.53
CA SER A 27 16.54 0.04 -4.94
C SER A 27 16.77 1.13 -3.92
N LEU A 28 17.80 1.04 -3.08
CA LEU A 28 18.19 2.09 -2.13
C LEU A 28 18.62 3.37 -2.86
N ILE A 29 19.41 3.27 -3.93
CA ILE A 29 19.81 4.41 -4.76
C ILE A 29 18.60 5.05 -5.45
N ARG A 30 17.64 4.26 -5.94
CA ARG A 30 16.40 4.81 -6.50
C ARG A 30 15.59 5.53 -5.43
N LEU A 31 15.46 4.94 -4.24
CA LEU A 31 14.71 5.52 -3.14
C LEU A 31 15.33 6.81 -2.61
N SER A 32 16.67 6.94 -2.63
CA SER A 32 17.36 8.17 -2.24
C SER A 32 17.09 9.35 -3.20
N ARG A 33 16.62 9.06 -4.42
CA ARG A 33 16.22 10.07 -5.41
C ARG A 33 14.73 10.43 -5.31
N VAL A 34 13.97 9.72 -4.48
CA VAL A 34 12.57 10.04 -4.23
C VAL A 34 12.53 11.19 -3.23
N ALA A 35 11.85 12.27 -3.62
CA ALA A 35 11.52 13.37 -2.75
C ALA A 35 10.01 13.40 -2.52
N TYR A 36 9.56 13.77 -1.32
CA TYR A 36 8.17 14.11 -1.13
C TYR A 36 7.96 15.56 -1.57
N CYS A 37 7.00 15.81 -2.45
CA CYS A 37 6.51 17.17 -2.63
C CYS A 37 5.50 17.41 -1.52
N ASP A 38 5.69 18.44 -0.69
CA ASP A 38 4.55 18.96 0.06
C ASP A 38 3.55 19.46 -0.97
N LEU A 39 2.49 18.69 -1.18
CA LEU A 39 1.29 19.16 -1.83
C LEU A 39 0.74 20.22 -0.89
N GLY A 40 1.06 21.49 -1.18
CA GLY A 40 0.51 22.62 -0.47
C GLY A 40 -0.99 22.41 -0.29
N ALA A 41 -1.44 22.57 0.96
CA ALA A 41 -2.83 22.41 1.34
C ALA A 41 -3.76 23.05 0.31
N ILE A 42 -4.88 22.38 0.03
CA ILE A 42 -5.92 22.87 -0.86
C ILE A 42 -6.28 24.31 -0.44
N GLY A 43 -6.03 25.27 -1.33
CA GLY A 43 -6.33 26.68 -1.12
C GLY A 43 -5.10 27.54 -0.81
N GLY A 44 -4.34 27.90 -1.85
CA GLY A 44 -3.29 28.92 -1.76
C GLY A 44 -2.08 28.60 -2.63
N ASN A 45 -2.11 29.05 -3.89
CA ASN A 45 -0.98 29.02 -4.83
C ASN A 45 -0.37 27.63 -5.15
N ARG A 46 -1.08 26.88 -6.01
CA ARG A 46 -0.61 25.68 -6.73
C ARG A 46 0.71 25.86 -7.52
N THR A 47 1.21 27.08 -7.68
CA THR A 47 2.36 27.43 -8.53
C THR A 47 3.72 27.47 -7.80
N ARG A 48 3.77 27.22 -6.48
CA ARG A 48 5.04 27.07 -5.76
C ARG A 48 5.19 25.65 -5.21
N ILE A 49 5.52 24.71 -6.10
CA ILE A 49 6.20 23.48 -5.69
C ILE A 49 7.52 23.92 -5.08
N ARG A 50 7.58 24.05 -3.75
CA ARG A 50 8.86 24.22 -3.05
C ARG A 50 9.51 22.84 -3.01
N THR A 51 10.69 22.77 -3.63
CA THR A 51 11.67 21.67 -3.59
C THR A 51 11.37 20.64 -2.51
N GLY A 52 10.89 19.47 -2.90
CA GLY A 52 10.66 18.37 -1.99
C GLY A 52 11.96 17.91 -1.33
N GLU A 53 11.94 17.63 -0.03
CA GLU A 53 13.08 17.00 0.63
C GLU A 53 13.16 15.52 0.22
N GLN A 54 14.39 15.03 0.03
CA GLN A 54 14.62 13.61 -0.20
C GLN A 54 14.10 12.80 0.98
N LEU A 55 13.47 11.66 0.71
CA LEU A 55 12.95 10.77 1.76
C LEU A 55 14.09 10.26 2.65
N LEU A 56 15.20 9.87 2.02
CA LEU A 56 16.36 9.35 2.72
C LEU A 56 17.65 9.64 1.95
N ARG A 57 18.74 9.68 2.70
CA ARG A 57 20.11 9.65 2.18
C ARG A 57 20.72 8.27 2.44
N VAL A 58 21.34 7.72 1.41
CA VAL A 58 22.09 6.45 1.48
C VAL A 58 23.57 6.75 1.32
N SER A 59 24.39 6.17 2.17
CA SER A 59 25.83 6.07 1.97
C SER A 59 26.20 4.59 1.99
N ILE A 60 26.87 4.15 0.92
CA ILE A 60 27.37 2.79 0.75
C ILE A 60 28.88 2.96 0.57
N PRO A 61 29.70 2.54 1.54
CA PRO A 61 31.16 2.64 1.43
C PRO A 61 31.65 1.79 0.25
N GLU A 62 32.73 2.24 -0.38
CA GLU A 62 33.33 1.50 -1.48
C GLU A 62 33.98 0.20 -0.96
N ALA A 63 34.02 -0.81 -1.82
CA ALA A 63 34.60 -2.10 -1.49
C ALA A 63 36.10 -1.93 -1.20
N GLY A 64 36.50 -2.05 0.06
CA GLY A 64 37.89 -1.97 0.50
C GLY A 64 38.12 -1.19 1.80
N GLU A 65 37.16 -0.38 2.25
CA GLU A 65 37.33 0.48 3.45
C GLU A 65 37.02 -0.19 4.80
N GLY A 66 36.87 -1.52 4.85
CA GLY A 66 36.68 -2.25 6.11
C GLY A 66 35.33 -2.04 6.83
N GLU A 67 34.53 -1.04 6.43
CA GLU A 67 33.15 -0.88 6.89
C GLU A 67 32.19 -1.58 5.91
N GLU A 68 31.78 -2.82 6.20
CA GLU A 68 30.68 -3.52 5.51
C GLU A 68 29.29 -2.92 5.83
N GLY A 69 29.21 -1.61 6.08
CA GLY A 69 28.04 -0.94 6.62
C GLY A 69 27.42 0.03 5.63
N ILE A 70 26.16 -0.15 5.29
CA ILE A 70 25.36 0.93 4.69
C ILE A 70 24.87 1.87 5.80
N THR A 71 24.97 3.17 5.53
CA THR A 71 24.37 4.20 6.38
C THR A 71 23.12 4.73 5.72
N LEU A 72 22.00 4.63 6.45
CA LEU A 72 20.72 5.19 6.07
C LEU A 72 20.36 6.34 7.01
N VAL A 73 20.03 7.49 6.43
CA VAL A 73 19.56 8.67 7.14
C VAL A 73 18.19 9.03 6.57
N LEU A 74 17.14 8.91 7.39
CA LEU A 74 15.81 9.36 7.04
C LEU A 74 15.75 10.89 7.18
N ASN A 75 14.89 11.55 6.40
CA ASN A 75 14.60 12.95 6.67
C ASN A 75 13.84 13.13 8.01
N ALA A 76 13.75 14.37 8.48
CA ALA A 76 13.16 14.66 9.78
C ALA A 76 11.69 14.22 9.86
N LYS A 77 10.92 14.43 8.79
CA LYS A 77 9.49 14.08 8.71
C LYS A 77 9.26 12.57 8.82
N LEU A 78 9.97 11.76 8.04
CA LEU A 78 9.90 10.30 8.16
C LEU A 78 10.41 9.81 9.51
N THR A 79 11.45 10.45 10.06
CA THR A 79 11.95 10.12 11.39
C THR A 79 10.87 10.32 12.46
N GLN A 80 10.15 11.44 12.40
CA GLN A 80 9.02 11.74 13.29
C GLN A 80 7.88 10.72 13.15
N ILE A 81 7.50 10.36 11.92
CA ILE A 81 6.47 9.33 11.67
C ILE A 81 6.91 7.97 12.22
N VAL A 82 8.14 7.54 11.95
CA VAL A 82 8.66 6.23 12.40
C VAL A 82 8.79 6.17 13.92
N LEU A 83 9.26 7.25 14.55
CA LEU A 83 9.40 7.32 16.01
C LEU A 83 8.08 7.65 16.73
N ARG A 84 7.02 7.96 15.98
CA ARG A 84 5.75 8.49 16.50
C ARG A 84 5.93 9.71 17.41
N GLN A 85 6.78 10.64 17.00
CA GLN A 85 7.09 11.84 17.78
C GLN A 85 6.67 13.10 17.03
N GLY A 86 6.03 14.04 17.74
CA GLY A 86 5.64 15.35 17.21
C GLY A 86 4.24 15.39 16.61
N ALA A 87 3.86 16.56 16.08
CA ALA A 87 2.53 16.81 15.51
C ALA A 87 2.25 16.01 14.22
N ASP A 88 3.30 15.61 13.51
CA ASP A 88 3.24 14.85 12.26
C ASP A 88 3.42 13.34 12.46
N ALA A 89 3.15 12.81 13.67
CA ALA A 89 3.30 11.40 14.03
C ALA A 89 2.23 10.47 13.43
N ASP A 90 1.36 10.98 12.55
CA ASP A 90 0.30 10.21 11.90
C ASP A 90 0.90 9.20 10.91
N GLY A 91 1.04 7.97 11.39
CA GLY A 91 1.43 6.80 10.62
C GLY A 91 0.46 5.66 10.80
N PHE A 92 0.48 4.71 9.87
CA PHE A 92 -0.32 3.48 9.97
C PHE A 92 0.59 2.26 9.90
N PHE A 93 0.15 1.18 10.55
CA PHE A 93 0.89 -0.07 10.63
C PHE A 93 0.37 -1.03 9.57
N VAL A 94 1.32 -1.68 8.90
CA VAL A 94 1.03 -2.69 7.89
C VAL A 94 1.73 -3.97 8.28
N ASP A 95 0.97 -5.07 8.23
CA ASP A 95 1.51 -6.40 8.46
C ASP A 95 2.40 -6.81 7.27
N MET A 96 3.70 -6.89 7.50
CA MET A 96 4.66 -7.29 6.46
C MET A 96 4.49 -8.76 6.05
N GLY A 97 3.93 -9.61 6.91
CA GLY A 97 3.53 -10.98 6.58
C GLY A 97 2.43 -11.02 5.52
N GLU A 98 1.46 -10.09 5.59
CA GLU A 98 0.45 -9.91 4.55
C GLU A 98 1.08 -9.38 3.24
N VAL A 99 1.89 -8.32 3.32
CA VAL A 99 2.54 -7.70 2.15
C VAL A 99 3.37 -8.71 1.35
N ARG A 100 4.08 -9.63 2.04
CA ARG A 100 4.91 -10.66 1.40
C ARG A 100 4.08 -11.65 0.56
N ARG A 101 2.80 -11.87 0.88
CA ARG A 101 1.88 -12.75 0.12
C ARG A 101 1.30 -12.08 -1.13
N LEU A 102 1.41 -10.75 -1.23
CA LEU A 102 0.83 -9.96 -2.31
C LEU A 102 1.83 -9.69 -3.44
N ARG A 103 1.30 -9.42 -4.65
CA ARG A 103 2.08 -8.90 -5.80
C ARG A 103 2.10 -7.38 -5.79
N ASP A 104 2.99 -6.75 -6.56
CA ASP A 104 3.28 -5.31 -6.48
C ASP A 104 2.04 -4.40 -6.55
N GLY A 105 1.11 -4.64 -7.49
CA GLY A 105 -0.13 -3.86 -7.57
C GLY A 105 -1.02 -4.00 -6.33
N ALA A 106 -1.15 -5.23 -5.80
CA ALA A 106 -1.92 -5.50 -4.59
C ALA A 106 -1.24 -4.96 -3.33
N ARG A 107 0.09 -4.93 -3.27
CA ARG A 107 0.83 -4.30 -2.17
C ARG A 107 0.50 -2.81 -2.06
N ILE A 108 0.51 -2.08 -3.18
CA ILE A 108 0.15 -0.66 -3.20
C ILE A 108 -1.28 -0.44 -2.69
N VAL A 109 -2.24 -1.24 -3.18
CA VAL A 109 -3.63 -1.18 -2.72
C VAL A 109 -3.75 -1.50 -1.23
N HIS A 110 -3.06 -2.54 -0.75
CA HIS A 110 -3.05 -2.94 0.66
C HIS A 110 -2.45 -1.86 1.58
N PHE A 111 -1.36 -1.19 1.19
CA PHE A 111 -0.83 -0.06 1.96
C PHE A 111 -1.87 1.06 2.10
N ARG A 112 -2.55 1.43 1.00
CA ARG A 112 -3.60 2.47 1.03
C ARG A 112 -4.81 2.07 1.86
N LEU A 113 -5.25 0.82 1.74
CA LEU A 113 -6.36 0.30 2.55
C LEU A 113 -6.00 0.22 4.02
N SER A 114 -4.77 -0.17 4.37
CA SER A 114 -4.33 -0.27 5.76
C SER A 114 -4.32 1.09 6.47
N ALA A 115 -4.16 2.19 5.72
CA ALA A 115 -4.28 3.55 6.21
C ALA A 115 -5.73 4.02 6.38
N ARG A 116 -6.65 3.49 5.55
CA ARG A 116 -8.02 4.01 5.42
C ARG A 116 -9.09 3.16 6.10
N VAL A 117 -8.92 1.84 6.13
CA VAL A 117 -9.90 0.88 6.66
C VAL A 117 -9.45 0.42 8.04
N THR A 118 -10.14 0.92 9.07
CA THR A 118 -9.90 0.50 10.46
C THR A 118 -10.49 -0.88 10.70
N ALA A 119 -9.89 -1.64 11.64
CA ALA A 119 -10.42 -2.93 12.03
C ALA A 119 -11.86 -2.77 12.58
N GLY A 120 -12.76 -3.65 12.16
CA GLY A 120 -14.18 -3.58 12.51
C GLY A 120 -15.04 -2.74 11.56
N SER A 121 -14.44 -2.06 10.57
CA SER A 121 -15.14 -1.13 9.70
C SER A 121 -15.23 -1.60 8.24
N ALA A 122 -16.31 -1.20 7.58
CA ALA A 122 -16.50 -1.33 6.14
C ALA A 122 -16.27 0.02 5.46
N GLN A 123 -15.66 0.00 4.28
CA GLN A 123 -15.51 1.16 3.41
C GLN A 123 -15.88 0.78 1.98
N THR A 124 -16.51 1.70 1.25
CA THR A 124 -16.74 1.57 -0.18
C THR A 124 -15.63 2.29 -0.93
N ILE A 125 -14.97 1.59 -1.85
CA ILE A 125 -13.83 2.06 -2.62
C ILE A 125 -14.17 1.99 -4.12
N PRO A 126 -14.29 3.14 -4.80
CA PRO A 126 -14.51 3.19 -6.25
C PRO A 126 -13.34 2.59 -7.02
N VAL A 127 -13.60 1.94 -8.16
CA VAL A 127 -12.55 1.40 -9.03
C VAL A 127 -11.63 2.47 -9.59
N THR A 128 -12.17 3.68 -9.84
CA THR A 128 -11.39 4.85 -10.27
C THR A 128 -10.31 5.21 -9.25
N GLU A 129 -10.63 5.14 -7.97
CA GLU A 129 -9.69 5.41 -6.88
C GLU A 129 -8.61 4.32 -6.78
N LEU A 130 -8.98 3.05 -6.95
CA LEU A 130 -7.99 1.95 -7.01
C LEU A 130 -7.00 2.14 -8.17
N VAL A 131 -7.49 2.61 -9.32
CA VAL A 131 -6.63 2.91 -10.49
C VAL A 131 -5.70 4.06 -10.18
N GLU A 132 -6.21 5.13 -9.55
CA GLU A 132 -5.39 6.27 -9.15
C GLU A 132 -4.31 5.87 -8.15
N TRP A 133 -4.62 5.03 -7.17
CA TRP A 133 -3.62 4.53 -6.22
C TRP A 133 -2.51 3.72 -6.89
N ALA A 134 -2.87 2.82 -7.82
CA ALA A 134 -1.92 1.91 -8.44
C ALA A 134 -1.07 2.56 -9.55
N TYR A 135 -1.62 3.55 -10.27
CA TYR A 135 -1.00 4.10 -11.49
C TYR A 135 -0.81 5.62 -11.49
N GLY A 136 -1.38 6.34 -10.52
CA GLY A 136 -1.37 7.80 -10.47
C GLY A 136 -2.26 8.47 -11.53
N PRO A 137 -2.24 9.81 -11.60
CA PRO A 137 -3.11 10.59 -12.48
C PRO A 137 -2.69 10.60 -13.97
N SER A 138 -1.77 9.74 -14.38
CA SER A 138 -1.14 9.80 -15.71
C SER A 138 -2.13 9.51 -16.84
N PRO A 139 -2.22 10.38 -17.87
CA PRO A 139 -3.11 10.18 -19.01
C PRO A 139 -2.78 8.86 -19.73
N CYS A 140 -3.81 8.18 -20.20
CA CYS A 140 -3.68 6.91 -20.90
C CYS A 140 -4.76 6.75 -21.97
N SER A 141 -4.48 5.91 -22.98
CA SER A 141 -5.46 5.59 -24.01
C SER A 141 -6.67 4.85 -23.41
N PRO A 142 -7.86 4.88 -24.05
CA PRO A 142 -9.05 4.19 -23.55
C PRO A 142 -8.84 2.68 -23.30
N SER A 143 -8.09 2.00 -24.19
CA SER A 143 -7.74 0.59 -24.03
C SER A 143 -6.85 0.35 -22.81
N ALA A 144 -5.85 1.21 -22.59
CA ALA A 144 -5.00 1.15 -21.40
C ALA A 144 -5.79 1.43 -20.12
N ALA A 145 -6.74 2.37 -20.15
CA ALA A 145 -7.62 2.69 -19.03
C ALA A 145 -8.48 1.47 -18.63
N CYS A 146 -9.09 0.78 -19.62
CA CYS A 146 -9.84 -0.45 -19.38
C CYS A 146 -8.98 -1.54 -18.72
N ASN A 147 -7.77 -1.76 -19.24
CA ASN A 147 -6.83 -2.73 -18.67
C ASN A 147 -6.37 -2.37 -17.25
N ARG A 148 -6.12 -1.08 -16.98
CA ARG A 148 -5.78 -0.60 -15.64
C ARG A 148 -6.91 -0.84 -14.65
N ARG A 149 -8.17 -0.55 -15.02
CA ARG A 149 -9.35 -0.85 -14.18
C ARG A 149 -9.42 -2.33 -13.81
N LYS A 150 -9.30 -3.22 -14.80
CA LYS A 150 -9.30 -4.68 -14.57
C LYS A 150 -8.16 -5.11 -13.64
N ARG A 151 -6.95 -4.61 -13.84
CA ARG A 151 -5.79 -4.94 -13.00
C ARG A 151 -5.89 -4.38 -11.59
N ALA A 152 -6.44 -3.18 -11.42
CA ALA A 152 -6.67 -2.57 -10.12
C ALA A 152 -7.72 -3.36 -9.31
N ALA A 153 -8.83 -3.73 -9.94
CA ALA A 153 -9.83 -4.61 -9.35
C ALA A 153 -9.25 -5.98 -8.96
N ALA A 154 -8.47 -6.61 -9.86
CA ALA A 154 -7.79 -7.87 -9.56
C ALA A 154 -6.79 -7.75 -8.40
N SER A 155 -6.09 -6.62 -8.28
CA SER A 155 -5.18 -6.33 -7.17
C SER A 155 -5.94 -6.24 -5.84
N LEU A 156 -7.11 -5.60 -5.82
CA LEU A 156 -7.97 -5.56 -4.65
C LEU A 156 -8.51 -6.95 -4.28
N MET A 157 -8.94 -7.74 -5.25
CA MET A 157 -9.37 -9.12 -5.00
C MET A 157 -8.24 -9.99 -4.42
N GLN A 158 -6.99 -9.74 -4.83
CA GLN A 158 -5.83 -10.39 -4.21
C GLN A 158 -5.66 -9.99 -2.74
N VAL A 159 -5.94 -8.73 -2.35
CA VAL A 159 -5.95 -8.34 -0.94
C VAL A 159 -7.02 -9.11 -0.17
N GLY A 160 -8.19 -9.34 -0.77
CA GLY A 160 -9.27 -10.14 -0.18
C GLY A 160 -8.96 -11.62 0.05
N THR A 161 -7.80 -12.14 -0.38
CA THR A 161 -7.34 -13.49 -0.03
C THR A 161 -6.56 -13.54 1.28
N LEU A 162 -6.24 -12.38 1.86
CA LEU A 162 -5.59 -12.28 3.15
C LEU A 162 -6.59 -12.56 4.29
N PRO A 163 -6.15 -13.20 5.39
CA PRO A 163 -7.06 -13.67 6.44
C PRO A 163 -7.80 -12.54 7.16
N GLY A 164 -7.22 -11.33 7.25
CA GLY A 164 -7.83 -10.18 7.92
C GLY A 164 -8.73 -9.31 7.03
N TRP A 165 -8.91 -9.68 5.75
CA TRP A 165 -9.52 -8.81 4.74
C TRP A 165 -10.70 -9.50 4.06
N ILE A 166 -11.80 -8.76 3.92
CA ILE A 166 -12.98 -9.19 3.18
C ILE A 166 -13.27 -8.14 2.11
N VAL A 167 -13.39 -8.61 0.87
CA VAL A 167 -13.63 -7.77 -0.31
C VAL A 167 -14.80 -8.35 -1.08
N GLY A 168 -15.69 -7.48 -1.55
CA GLY A 168 -16.81 -7.85 -2.40
C GLY A 168 -17.31 -6.66 -3.21
N GLU A 169 -18.17 -6.90 -4.20
CA GLU A 169 -18.75 -5.81 -5.00
C GLU A 169 -19.76 -4.99 -4.19
N ALA A 170 -19.71 -3.66 -4.30
CA ALA A 170 -20.60 -2.77 -3.55
C ALA A 170 -22.09 -2.96 -3.91
N LYS A 171 -22.39 -3.41 -5.14
CA LYS A 171 -23.76 -3.72 -5.59
C LYS A 171 -24.41 -4.83 -4.78
N ALA A 172 -23.62 -5.74 -4.23
CA ALA A 172 -24.13 -6.78 -3.37
C ALA A 172 -24.40 -6.24 -1.96
N TYR A 173 -23.50 -5.38 -1.44
CA TYR A 173 -23.67 -4.72 -0.13
C TYR A 173 -24.89 -3.78 -0.10
N SER A 174 -25.10 -3.00 -1.17
CA SER A 174 -26.24 -2.09 -1.29
C SER A 174 -27.60 -2.78 -1.21
N LYS A 175 -27.72 -4.02 -1.73
CA LYS A 175 -28.97 -4.79 -1.65
C LYS A 175 -29.31 -5.17 -0.21
N ALA A 176 -28.31 -5.38 0.64
CA ALA A 176 -28.51 -5.66 2.06
C ALA A 176 -28.81 -4.39 2.89
N HIS A 177 -28.26 -3.23 2.49
CA HIS A 177 -28.30 -2.00 3.31
C HIS A 177 -29.06 -0.80 2.70
N LYS A 178 -29.78 -0.99 1.58
CA LYS A 178 -30.63 0.03 0.91
C LYS A 178 -29.91 1.33 0.49
N THR A 179 -28.59 1.35 0.42
CA THR A 179 -27.80 2.50 -0.07
C THR A 179 -27.47 2.29 -1.55
N PRO A 180 -27.76 3.21 -2.48
CA PRO A 180 -27.44 3.01 -3.89
C PRO A 180 -25.91 2.91 -4.09
N PRO A 181 -25.40 1.88 -4.78
CA PRO A 181 -23.97 1.73 -5.03
C PRO A 181 -23.56 2.67 -6.18
N GLU A 182 -22.40 3.33 -6.05
CA GLU A 182 -21.72 3.89 -7.22
C GLU A 182 -21.42 2.75 -8.21
N SER A 183 -21.58 3.01 -9.51
CA SER A 183 -21.77 1.97 -10.53
C SER A 183 -20.58 1.04 -10.79
N ASP A 184 -19.44 1.25 -10.13
CA ASP A 184 -18.21 0.47 -10.24
C ASP A 184 -17.35 0.63 -8.96
N ALA A 185 -17.81 0.06 -7.84
CA ALA A 185 -17.15 0.15 -6.54
C ALA A 185 -17.12 -1.19 -5.80
N PHE A 186 -16.13 -1.35 -4.93
CA PHE A 186 -15.98 -2.50 -4.03
C PHE A 186 -16.27 -2.09 -2.59
N CYS A 187 -16.81 -3.00 -1.81
CA CYS A 187 -16.86 -2.86 -0.36
C CYS A 187 -15.73 -3.69 0.25
N VAL A 188 -14.98 -3.08 1.17
CA VAL A 188 -13.82 -3.66 1.83
C VAL A 188 -14.06 -3.58 3.33
N TYR A 189 -13.84 -4.70 4.03
CA TYR A 189 -13.93 -4.81 5.47
C TYR A 189 -12.65 -5.40 6.04
N ARG A 190 -12.19 -4.85 7.17
CA ARG A 190 -11.03 -5.36 7.90
C ARG A 190 -11.48 -6.00 9.21
N LEU A 191 -11.18 -7.27 9.40
CA LEU A 191 -11.55 -8.03 10.60
C LEU A 191 -10.84 -7.52 11.85
N HIS A 192 -11.49 -7.66 13.00
CA HIS A 192 -10.79 -7.52 14.29
C HIS A 192 -9.82 -8.68 14.51
N THR A 193 -8.78 -8.43 15.31
CA THR A 193 -7.84 -9.49 15.71
C THR A 193 -8.60 -10.60 16.45
N GLY A 194 -8.51 -11.83 15.94
CA GLY A 194 -9.20 -13.01 16.50
C GLY A 194 -10.62 -13.23 15.95
N GLU A 195 -11.15 -12.33 15.13
CA GLU A 195 -12.42 -12.52 14.43
C GLU A 195 -12.20 -13.32 13.14
N THR A 196 -13.04 -14.34 12.92
CA THR A 196 -13.01 -15.12 11.68
C THR A 196 -14.05 -14.62 10.70
N LYS A 197 -13.79 -14.82 9.40
CA LYS A 197 -14.76 -14.52 8.34
C LYS A 197 -16.10 -15.21 8.57
N GLU A 198 -16.08 -16.46 9.05
CA GLU A 198 -17.26 -17.26 9.38
C GLU A 198 -18.09 -16.65 10.52
N ALA A 199 -17.43 -16.09 11.54
CA ALA A 199 -18.11 -15.42 12.64
C ALA A 199 -18.82 -14.14 12.17
N LEU A 200 -18.24 -13.45 11.20
CA LEU A 200 -18.79 -12.23 10.64
C LEU A 200 -19.93 -12.48 9.63
N ASP A 201 -19.87 -13.58 8.86
CA ASP A 201 -20.94 -14.01 7.93
C ASP A 201 -22.30 -14.21 8.63
N ASN A 202 -22.28 -14.46 9.95
CA ASN A 202 -23.47 -14.59 10.79
C ASN A 202 -24.00 -13.25 11.35
N ARG A 203 -23.17 -12.20 11.41
CA ARG A 203 -23.51 -10.89 12.03
C ARG A 203 -23.83 -9.81 11.01
N ILE A 204 -23.10 -9.81 9.90
CA ILE A 204 -23.33 -8.98 8.73
C ILE A 204 -23.71 -9.96 7.63
N PRO A 205 -24.75 -9.73 6.82
CA PRO A 205 -25.03 -10.57 5.65
C PRO A 205 -23.95 -10.39 4.58
N LEU A 206 -22.73 -10.84 4.90
CA LEU A 206 -21.56 -10.90 4.03
C LEU A 206 -21.73 -11.92 2.91
N ARG A 207 -22.82 -12.69 2.90
CA ARG A 207 -23.27 -13.48 1.74
C ARG A 207 -23.36 -12.64 0.46
N ALA A 208 -23.47 -11.32 0.58
CA ALA A 208 -23.32 -10.38 -0.51
C ALA A 208 -21.87 -10.25 -1.05
N PHE A 209 -20.84 -10.37 -0.21
CA PHE A 209 -19.44 -10.16 -0.58
C PHE A 209 -18.80 -11.37 -1.26
N THR A 210 -19.31 -12.58 -1.00
CA THR A 210 -18.72 -13.85 -1.46
C THR A 210 -19.17 -14.29 -2.85
N ALA A 211 -20.07 -13.56 -3.51
CA ALA A 211 -20.70 -13.98 -4.75
C ALA A 211 -20.01 -13.47 -6.04
N THR A 212 -18.68 -13.49 -6.15
CA THR A 212 -18.00 -13.28 -7.46
C THR A 212 -16.76 -14.11 -7.73
N THR A 213 -16.37 -15.07 -6.88
CA THR A 213 -15.23 -15.95 -7.18
C THR A 213 -15.56 -17.17 -8.04
N ASN A 214 -16.82 -17.39 -8.46
CA ASN A 214 -17.19 -18.52 -9.31
C ASN A 214 -18.14 -18.10 -10.45
N LYS A 215 -17.59 -17.52 -11.52
CA LYS A 215 -18.04 -17.79 -12.90
C LYS A 215 -16.79 -17.82 -13.78
N GLY A 216 -16.52 -19.00 -14.34
CA GLY A 216 -15.39 -19.29 -15.23
C GLY A 216 -15.51 -18.63 -16.60
#